data_AF-Q6UNN1-F1
#
_entry.id   AF-Q6UNN1-F1
#
_cell.length_a   1.000
_cell.length_b   1.000
_cell.length_c   1.000
_cell.angle_alpha   90.00
_cell.angle_beta   90.00
_cell.angle_gamma   90.00
#
_symmetry.space_group_name_H-M   'P 1'
#
loop_
_entity.id
_entity.type
_entity.pdbx_description
1 polymer ?
#
loop_
_entity_poly.entity_id
_entity_poly.type
_entity_poly.pdbx_seq_one_letter_code
_entity_poly.pdbx_strand_id
1 'polypeptide(L)'
;MPPRIEVLQRLGTVNLCLRPATRTATPNFLPVIHTANLSQREKKRKAKQDPYKWAQAQQRKNANLKRREELQKQRDEAWGNPVLGKTTPFLESLDTAGQVGQSEVPRDASGNILGTPHELPTTPGLRNHFLTDAELEEATKHAYALGKPIIGVVSAQMSSGLEEDPERKYEQNHAKAVEALRRITSLRNSSARDRFHANVRRIVDEFGRHKTDKFLAPKPQSINPNTIPMPCRAGPDTGSSEVQIAILTAKIRTLSKALLVNRGYKDKHNKRNLRLLVHRRQKLLAYMERRERGSERWTHMLEKLGLTPATWKGQIDL
;
A
#
# COMPACT_ATOMS: atom_id res chain seq x y z
N MET A 1 24.69 28.21 63.86
CA MET A 1 24.27 27.14 62.93
C MET A 1 25.50 26.35 62.51
N PRO A 2 25.52 25.01 62.62
CA PRO A 2 26.68 24.19 62.27
C PRO A 2 26.82 24.02 60.74
N PRO A 3 28.02 23.74 60.21
CA PRO A 3 28.25 23.56 58.77
C PRO A 3 27.72 22.22 58.26
N ARG A 4 27.13 22.22 57.06
CA ARG A 4 26.65 21.01 56.35
C ARG A 4 27.84 20.22 55.79
N ILE A 5 27.95 18.96 56.18
CA ILE A 5 28.87 17.98 55.59
C ILE A 5 28.16 17.34 54.39
N GLU A 6 28.84 17.25 53.23
CA GLU A 6 28.34 16.51 52.08
C GLU A 6 28.50 15.00 52.28
N VAL A 7 27.40 14.26 52.13
CA VAL A 7 27.37 12.79 52.28
C VAL A 7 27.63 12.15 50.91
N LEU A 8 28.61 11.23 50.86
CA LEU A 8 28.95 10.43 49.69
C LEU A 8 27.76 9.62 49.15
N GLN A 9 27.59 9.63 47.83
CA GLN A 9 26.59 8.84 47.11
C GLN A 9 26.83 7.34 47.30
N ARG A 10 25.77 6.63 47.69
CA ARG A 10 25.73 5.18 47.89
C ARG A 10 26.01 4.44 46.58
N LEU A 11 26.97 3.52 46.60
CA LEU A 11 27.18 2.53 45.54
C LEU A 11 25.98 1.57 45.52
N GLY A 12 25.18 1.62 44.47
CA GLY A 12 24.13 0.63 44.19
C GLY A 12 24.74 -0.69 43.76
N THR A 13 24.31 -1.78 44.39
CA THR A 13 24.70 -3.15 44.06
C THR A 13 24.11 -3.57 42.71
N VAL A 14 24.98 -3.87 41.74
CA VAL A 14 24.59 -4.41 40.44
C VAL A 14 24.61 -5.94 40.53
N ASN A 15 23.44 -6.58 40.43
CA ASN A 15 23.35 -8.05 40.31
C ASN A 15 23.90 -8.49 38.94
N LEU A 16 25.15 -8.94 38.94
CA LEU A 16 25.81 -9.55 37.79
C LEU A 16 25.42 -11.03 37.68
N CYS A 17 24.50 -11.34 36.77
CA CYS A 17 24.30 -12.71 36.31
C CYS A 17 25.46 -13.10 35.37
N LEU A 18 26.48 -13.73 35.92
CA LEU A 18 27.62 -14.28 35.17
C LEU A 18 27.17 -15.49 34.33
N ARG A 19 27.08 -15.32 33.01
CA ARG A 19 27.30 -16.41 32.03
C ARG A 19 28.57 -16.06 31.25
N PRO A 20 29.65 -16.87 31.31
CA PRO A 20 30.83 -16.63 30.50
C PRO A 20 30.55 -17.14 29.09
N ALA A 21 30.21 -16.24 28.17
CA ALA A 21 30.36 -16.52 26.74
C ALA A 21 31.77 -16.07 26.34
N THR A 22 32.66 -17.04 26.06
CA THR A 22 34.01 -16.83 25.54
C THR A 22 33.95 -16.38 24.08
N ARG A 23 33.60 -15.11 23.85
CA ARG A 23 34.04 -14.40 22.65
C ARG A 23 34.99 -13.33 23.10
N THR A 24 36.29 -13.61 22.98
CA THR A 24 37.32 -12.57 23.05
C THR A 24 36.99 -11.53 21.99
N ALA A 25 36.71 -10.31 22.43
CA ALA A 25 36.61 -9.18 21.51
C ALA A 25 37.97 -9.08 20.81
N THR A 26 38.03 -9.34 19.50
CA THR A 26 39.23 -9.03 18.73
C THR A 26 39.43 -7.51 18.83
N PRO A 27 40.53 -7.03 19.44
CA PRO A 27 40.80 -5.60 19.42
C PRO A 27 40.94 -5.20 17.96
N ASN A 28 40.15 -4.22 17.53
CA ASN A 28 40.33 -3.58 16.23
C ASN A 28 41.71 -2.92 16.23
N PHE A 29 42.73 -3.62 15.73
CA PHE A 29 44.10 -3.08 15.52
C PHE A 29 44.17 -2.09 14.35
N LEU A 30 43.06 -1.44 14.01
CA LEU A 30 43.11 -0.30 13.11
C LEU A 30 43.56 0.91 13.94
N PRO A 31 44.71 1.54 13.62
CA PRO A 31 45.09 2.76 14.30
C PRO A 31 43.96 3.76 14.13
N VAL A 32 43.50 4.33 15.25
CA VAL A 32 42.60 5.48 15.24
C VAL A 32 43.41 6.64 14.65
N ILE A 33 43.42 6.75 13.33
CA ILE A 33 43.99 7.91 12.65
C ILE A 33 43.03 9.05 12.98
N HIS A 34 43.36 9.83 14.00
CA HIS A 34 42.73 11.12 14.24
C HIS A 34 42.98 11.96 12.99
N THR A 35 41.99 12.03 12.11
CA THR A 35 41.98 12.97 11.00
C THR A 35 41.74 14.36 11.59
N ALA A 36 42.80 14.96 12.13
CA ALA A 36 42.74 16.32 12.63
C ALA A 36 42.35 17.24 11.47
N ASN A 37 41.16 17.85 11.58
CA ASN A 37 40.73 18.85 10.63
C ASN A 37 41.72 20.03 10.70
N LEU A 38 42.41 20.32 9.59
CA LEU A 38 43.27 21.50 9.47
C LEU A 38 42.53 22.75 9.96
N SER A 39 43.20 23.55 10.78
CA SER A 39 42.67 24.84 11.25
C SER A 39 42.37 25.76 10.06
N GLN A 40 41.35 26.62 10.19
CA GLN A 40 41.02 27.62 9.18
C GLN A 40 42.22 28.49 8.81
N ARG A 41 43.09 28.79 9.79
CA ARG A 41 44.34 29.54 9.59
C ARG A 41 45.31 28.80 8.69
N GLU A 42 45.49 27.49 8.91
CA GLU A 42 46.39 26.66 8.10
C GLU A 42 45.84 26.42 6.69
N LYS A 43 44.52 26.25 6.53
CA LYS A 43 43.88 26.18 5.21
C LYS A 43 44.16 27.44 4.39
N LYS A 44 44.01 28.63 5.00
CA LYS A 44 44.32 29.91 4.34
C LYS A 44 45.81 30.03 4.00
N ARG A 45 46.71 29.64 4.92
CA ARG A 45 48.16 29.63 4.66
C ARG A 45 48.51 28.75 3.46
N LYS A 46 47.99 27.52 3.43
CA LYS A 46 48.24 26.55 2.36
C LYS A 46 47.67 27.00 1.01
N ALA A 47 46.50 27.66 1.00
CA ALA A 47 45.92 28.25 -0.20
C ALA A 47 46.75 29.41 -0.76
N LYS A 48 47.36 30.24 0.11
CA LYS A 48 48.26 31.33 -0.30
C LYS A 48 49.64 30.85 -0.75
N GLN A 49 50.13 29.75 -0.17
CA GLN A 49 51.47 29.21 -0.46
C GLN A 49 51.58 28.66 -1.90
N ASP A 50 50.51 28.05 -2.42
CA ASP A 50 50.44 27.57 -3.81
C ASP A 50 49.05 27.85 -4.41
N PRO A 51 48.84 29.06 -4.97
CA PRO A 51 47.54 29.47 -5.49
C PRO A 51 47.07 28.62 -6.68
N TYR A 52 47.98 28.20 -7.56
CA TYR A 52 47.63 27.47 -8.78
C TYR A 52 47.20 26.03 -8.47
N LYS A 53 47.98 25.29 -7.66
CA LYS A 53 47.60 23.94 -7.25
C LYS A 53 46.34 23.93 -6.41
N TRP A 54 46.16 24.96 -5.56
CA TRP A 54 44.92 25.15 -4.82
C TRP A 54 43.73 25.33 -5.77
N ALA A 55 43.85 26.18 -6.78
CA ALA A 55 42.80 26.40 -7.78
C ALA A 55 42.45 25.12 -8.57
N GLN A 56 43.46 24.36 -9.04
CA GLN A 56 43.22 23.07 -9.71
C GLN A 56 42.50 22.06 -8.79
N ALA A 57 42.89 21.97 -7.52
CA ALA A 57 42.24 21.10 -6.54
C ALA A 57 40.78 21.52 -6.31
N GLN A 58 40.50 22.82 -6.24
CA GLN A 58 39.13 23.34 -6.16
C GLN A 58 38.33 23.03 -7.43
N GLN A 59 38.90 23.16 -8.62
CA GLN A 59 38.22 22.79 -9.87
C GLN A 59 37.81 21.31 -9.89
N ARG A 60 38.71 20.40 -9.52
CA ARG A 60 38.40 18.96 -9.42
C ARG A 60 37.32 18.68 -8.37
N LYS A 61 37.39 19.35 -7.23
CA LYS A 61 36.38 19.26 -6.16
C LYS A 61 35.02 19.77 -6.65
N ASN A 62 34.99 20.93 -7.29
CA ASN A 62 33.76 21.56 -7.80
C ASN A 62 33.11 20.70 -8.88
N ALA A 63 33.89 20.08 -9.78
CA ALA A 63 33.38 19.12 -10.76
C ALA A 63 32.75 17.89 -10.09
N ASN A 64 33.40 17.34 -9.05
CA ASN A 64 32.83 16.22 -8.28
C ASN A 64 31.56 16.63 -7.53
N LEU A 65 31.55 17.82 -6.89
CA LEU A 65 30.37 18.36 -6.21
C LEU A 65 29.20 18.53 -7.17
N LYS A 66 29.43 19.13 -8.35
CA LYS A 66 28.41 19.26 -9.40
C LYS A 66 27.85 17.90 -9.81
N ARG A 67 28.74 16.91 -10.06
CA ARG A 67 28.33 15.54 -10.41
C ARG A 67 27.51 14.88 -9.29
N ARG A 68 27.91 15.09 -8.03
CA ARG A 68 27.21 14.57 -6.85
C ARG A 68 25.84 15.22 -6.70
N GLU A 69 25.72 16.52 -6.93
CA GLU A 69 24.44 17.25 -6.93
C GLU A 69 23.49 16.72 -8.01
N GLU A 70 23.98 16.48 -9.23
CA GLU A 70 23.20 15.86 -10.31
C GLU A 70 22.67 14.47 -9.90
N LEU A 71 23.55 13.61 -9.39
CA LEU A 71 23.15 12.28 -8.90
C LEU A 71 22.20 12.34 -7.70
N GLN A 72 22.35 13.35 -6.85
CA GLN A 72 21.46 13.55 -5.71
C GLN A 72 20.05 13.95 -6.19
N LYS A 73 19.93 14.87 -7.15
CA LYS A 73 18.63 15.22 -7.76
C LYS A 73 17.93 13.99 -8.34
N GLN A 74 18.66 13.17 -9.11
CA GLN A 74 18.12 11.91 -9.65
C GLN A 74 17.64 10.94 -8.56
N ARG A 75 18.38 10.83 -7.46
CA ARG A 75 18.00 9.99 -6.32
C ARG A 75 16.79 10.54 -5.58
N ASP A 76 16.72 11.86 -5.38
CA ASP A 76 15.63 12.53 -4.69
C ASP A 76 14.31 12.41 -5.50
N GLU A 77 14.38 12.53 -6.83
CA GLU A 77 13.27 12.26 -7.75
C GLU A 77 12.79 10.79 -7.66
N ALA A 78 13.73 9.84 -7.55
CA ALA A 78 13.40 8.44 -7.36
C ALA A 78 12.87 8.11 -5.95
N TRP A 79 13.28 8.87 -4.93
CA TRP A 79 12.94 8.65 -3.53
C TRP A 79 11.43 8.73 -3.29
N GLY A 80 10.76 9.73 -3.88
CA GLY A 80 9.30 9.87 -3.85
C GLY A 80 8.72 10.30 -2.49
N ASN A 81 7.39 10.21 -2.37
CA ASN A 81 6.67 10.67 -1.18
C ASN A 81 6.62 9.57 -0.08
N PRO A 82 6.93 9.86 1.20
CA PRO A 82 6.96 8.84 2.26
C PRO A 82 5.57 8.27 2.64
N VAL A 83 4.49 9.00 2.38
CA VAL A 83 3.11 8.58 2.68
C VAL A 83 2.49 7.85 1.49
N LEU A 84 2.57 8.44 0.30
CA LEU A 84 1.85 7.95 -0.88
C LEU A 84 2.74 7.16 -1.85
N GLY A 85 4.06 7.32 -1.79
CA GLY A 85 4.96 6.79 -2.83
C GLY A 85 4.76 7.52 -4.16
N LYS A 86 4.74 6.76 -5.25
CA LYS A 86 4.35 7.18 -6.60
C LYS A 86 2.95 6.67 -6.90
N THR A 87 2.09 7.51 -7.43
CA THR A 87 0.73 7.08 -7.80
C THR A 87 0.80 6.17 -9.04
N THR A 88 0.11 5.04 -8.98
CA THR A 88 -0.01 4.06 -10.08
C THR A 88 -1.47 3.91 -10.51
N PRO A 89 -1.73 3.40 -11.73
CA PRO A 89 -3.10 3.15 -12.20
C PRO A 89 -3.89 2.24 -11.25
N PHE A 90 -3.23 1.23 -10.67
CA PHE A 90 -3.86 0.37 -9.67
C PHE A 90 -4.33 1.17 -8.45
N LEU A 91 -3.49 2.06 -7.90
CA LEU A 91 -3.87 2.89 -6.75
C LEU A 91 -5.00 3.87 -7.07
N GLU A 92 -5.03 4.43 -8.28
CA GLU A 92 -6.13 5.31 -8.73
C GLU A 92 -7.44 4.55 -8.84
N SER A 93 -7.40 3.32 -9.37
CA SER A 93 -8.59 2.46 -9.46
C SER A 93 -9.22 2.11 -8.11
N LEU A 94 -8.50 2.27 -6.99
CA LEU A 94 -9.05 2.04 -5.65
C LEU A 94 -10.11 3.07 -5.27
N ASP A 95 -10.07 4.28 -5.83
CA ASP A 95 -11.01 5.34 -5.48
C ASP A 95 -12.44 5.03 -5.96
N THR A 96 -12.54 4.35 -7.11
CA THR A 96 -13.78 3.89 -7.76
C THR A 96 -14.04 2.40 -7.57
N ALA A 97 -13.28 1.73 -6.70
CA ALA A 97 -13.34 0.28 -6.50
C ALA A 97 -13.21 -0.56 -7.79
N GLY A 98 -12.51 -0.05 -8.80
CA GLY A 98 -12.23 -0.78 -10.05
C GLY A 98 -13.42 -0.84 -11.02
N GLN A 99 -14.39 0.05 -10.85
CA GLN A 99 -15.60 0.13 -11.67
C GLN A 99 -15.45 1.05 -12.89
N VAL A 100 -14.39 1.88 -12.91
CA VAL A 100 -14.10 2.84 -13.99
C VAL A 100 -12.79 2.43 -14.65
N GLY A 101 -12.81 2.34 -15.99
CA GLY A 101 -11.66 1.88 -16.78
C GLY A 101 -10.69 2.98 -17.23
N GLN A 102 -11.02 4.25 -17.03
CA GLN A 102 -10.16 5.38 -17.37
C GLN A 102 -10.04 6.34 -16.19
N SER A 103 -8.87 6.96 -16.05
CA SER A 103 -8.62 7.95 -15.00
C SER A 103 -9.37 9.26 -15.24
N GLU A 104 -9.83 9.86 -14.15
CA GLU A 104 -10.37 11.22 -14.17
C GLU A 104 -9.22 12.22 -14.26
N VAL A 105 -9.14 12.99 -15.36
CA VAL A 105 -8.11 14.02 -15.53
C VAL A 105 -8.65 15.36 -15.02
N PRO A 106 -7.87 16.10 -14.20
CA PRO A 106 -8.25 17.44 -13.74
C PRO A 106 -8.57 18.36 -14.91
N ARG A 107 -9.55 19.24 -14.73
CA ARG A 107 -9.90 20.29 -15.70
C ARG A 107 -9.47 21.64 -15.17
N ASP A 108 -8.94 22.48 -16.06
CA ASP A 108 -8.65 23.88 -15.80
C ASP A 108 -9.93 24.66 -15.49
N ALA A 109 -9.78 25.88 -14.94
CA ALA A 109 -10.88 26.82 -14.77
C ALA A 109 -11.63 27.14 -16.08
N SER A 110 -10.97 26.95 -17.23
CA SER A 110 -11.55 27.11 -18.57
C SER A 110 -12.17 25.82 -19.14
N GLY A 111 -12.18 24.71 -18.39
CA GLY A 111 -12.73 23.42 -18.80
C GLY A 111 -11.79 22.53 -19.63
N ASN A 112 -10.58 23.00 -19.94
CA ASN A 112 -9.57 22.23 -20.67
C ASN A 112 -8.99 21.10 -19.81
N ILE A 113 -8.72 19.95 -20.43
CA ILE A 113 -8.23 18.76 -19.74
C ILE A 113 -6.72 18.89 -19.52
N LEU A 114 -6.27 18.84 -18.26
CA LEU A 114 -4.86 18.96 -17.85
C LEU A 114 -4.08 17.63 -17.96
N GLY A 115 -4.15 16.98 -19.12
CA GLY A 115 -3.40 15.75 -19.41
C GLY A 115 -4.19 14.71 -20.18
N THR A 116 -3.59 13.53 -20.36
CA THR A 116 -4.19 12.42 -21.09
C THR A 116 -4.79 11.39 -20.12
N PRO A 117 -6.07 10.99 -20.30
CA PRO A 117 -6.63 9.89 -19.52
C PRO A 117 -5.86 8.61 -19.86
N HIS A 118 -5.62 7.80 -18.84
CA HIS A 118 -4.93 6.51 -18.98
C HIS A 118 -5.81 5.40 -18.43
N GLU A 119 -5.53 4.17 -18.85
CA GLU A 119 -6.34 3.00 -18.51
C GLU A 119 -6.11 2.57 -17.06
N LEU A 120 -7.21 2.22 -16.39
CA LEU A 120 -7.23 1.73 -15.01
C LEU A 120 -7.60 0.24 -14.99
N PRO A 121 -6.97 -0.56 -14.12
CA PRO A 121 -7.32 -1.97 -13.97
C PRO A 121 -8.72 -2.11 -13.36
N THR A 122 -9.67 -2.59 -14.17
CA THR A 122 -11.04 -2.85 -13.72
C THR A 122 -11.22 -4.27 -13.23
N THR A 123 -12.15 -4.45 -12.29
CA THR A 123 -12.57 -5.77 -11.81
C THR A 123 -14.08 -5.87 -12.00
N PRO A 124 -14.55 -6.22 -13.20
CA PRO A 124 -15.98 -6.40 -13.46
C PRO A 124 -16.50 -7.55 -12.59
N GLY A 125 -17.79 -7.54 -12.25
CA GLY A 125 -18.38 -8.59 -11.42
C GLY A 125 -18.54 -8.26 -9.95
N LEU A 126 -17.78 -7.32 -9.38
CA LEU A 126 -17.90 -6.96 -7.97
C LEU A 126 -19.13 -6.07 -7.73
N ARG A 127 -19.94 -6.45 -6.74
CA ARG A 127 -21.11 -5.69 -6.29
C ARG A 127 -21.01 -5.27 -4.83
N ASN A 128 -21.94 -4.41 -4.42
CA ASN A 128 -22.09 -4.01 -3.03
C ASN A 128 -22.54 -5.21 -2.16
N HIS A 129 -22.44 -5.07 -0.85
CA HIS A 129 -22.85 -6.08 0.13
C HIS A 129 -22.18 -7.44 -0.06
N PHE A 130 -20.91 -7.44 -0.47
CA PHE A 130 -20.12 -8.65 -0.62
C PHE A 130 -20.63 -9.62 -1.71
N LEU A 131 -21.46 -9.15 -2.65
CA LEU A 131 -22.01 -9.95 -3.74
C LEU A 131 -21.13 -9.90 -5.01
N THR A 132 -21.37 -10.85 -5.90
CA THR A 132 -20.89 -10.83 -7.29
C THR A 132 -22.04 -10.79 -8.30
N ASP A 133 -21.74 -10.42 -9.55
CA ASP A 133 -22.70 -10.48 -10.66
C ASP A 133 -23.25 -11.91 -10.84
N ALA A 134 -22.37 -12.91 -10.78
CA ALA A 134 -22.74 -14.32 -10.91
C ALA A 134 -23.68 -14.77 -9.78
N GLU A 135 -23.37 -14.44 -8.53
CA GLU A 135 -24.23 -14.77 -7.38
C GLU A 135 -25.60 -14.10 -7.48
N LEU A 136 -25.65 -12.85 -7.96
CA LEU A 136 -26.92 -12.15 -8.17
C LEU A 136 -27.75 -12.83 -9.26
N GLU A 137 -27.11 -13.22 -10.38
CA GLU A 137 -27.78 -13.94 -11.46
C GLU A 137 -28.30 -15.30 -11.02
N GLU A 138 -27.51 -16.07 -10.27
CA GLU A 138 -27.94 -17.35 -9.69
C GLU A 138 -29.12 -17.18 -8.73
N ALA A 139 -29.05 -16.19 -7.82
CA ALA A 139 -30.12 -15.89 -6.89
C ALA A 139 -31.41 -15.46 -7.62
N THR A 140 -31.30 -14.65 -8.67
CA THR A 140 -32.47 -14.23 -9.47
C THR A 140 -33.09 -15.37 -10.25
N LYS A 141 -32.28 -16.27 -10.86
CA LYS A 141 -32.75 -17.48 -11.54
C LYS A 141 -33.47 -18.42 -10.57
N HIS A 142 -32.92 -18.61 -9.38
CA HIS A 142 -33.53 -19.43 -8.34
C HIS A 142 -34.86 -18.83 -7.86
N ALA A 143 -34.90 -17.53 -7.59
CA ALA A 143 -36.13 -16.82 -7.22
C ALA A 143 -37.19 -16.87 -8.33
N TYR A 144 -36.76 -16.78 -9.60
CA TYR A 144 -37.66 -16.90 -10.75
C TYR A 144 -38.33 -18.27 -10.82
N ALA A 145 -37.56 -19.34 -10.58
CA ALA A 145 -38.09 -20.70 -10.59
C ALA A 145 -39.10 -20.94 -9.46
N LEU A 146 -38.83 -20.43 -8.25
CA LEU A 146 -39.70 -20.58 -7.09
C LEU A 146 -40.98 -19.74 -7.17
N GLY A 147 -40.90 -18.54 -7.77
CA GLY A 147 -42.04 -17.63 -7.84
C GLY A 147 -42.99 -17.86 -9.03
N LYS A 148 -42.64 -18.76 -9.95
CA LYS A 148 -43.43 -19.00 -11.16
C LYS A 148 -44.86 -19.43 -10.78
N PRO A 149 -45.91 -18.75 -11.27
CA PRO A 149 -47.28 -19.08 -10.91
C PRO A 149 -47.63 -20.50 -11.40
N ILE A 150 -48.18 -21.32 -10.50
CA ILE A 150 -48.72 -22.63 -10.85
C ILE A 150 -50.17 -22.42 -11.27
N ILE A 151 -50.44 -22.49 -12.57
CA ILE A 151 -51.79 -22.38 -13.09
C ILE A 151 -52.48 -23.73 -12.93
N GLY A 152 -53.51 -23.80 -12.08
CA GLY A 152 -54.35 -24.98 -11.96
C GLY A 152 -55.19 -25.18 -13.21
N VAL A 153 -55.43 -26.45 -13.59
CA VAL A 153 -56.23 -26.81 -14.76
C VAL A 153 -57.64 -26.19 -14.70
N VAL A 154 -58.24 -26.11 -13.50
CA VAL A 154 -59.57 -25.52 -13.27
C VAL A 154 -59.55 -24.00 -13.38
N SER A 155 -58.51 -23.33 -12.87
CA SER A 155 -58.41 -21.86 -12.93
C SER A 155 -58.20 -21.36 -14.36
N ALA A 156 -57.47 -22.11 -15.20
CA ALA A 156 -57.28 -21.77 -16.61
C ALA A 156 -58.57 -21.82 -17.44
N GLN A 157 -59.54 -22.66 -17.03
CA GLN A 157 -60.83 -22.79 -17.71
C GLN A 157 -61.83 -21.68 -17.31
N MET A 158 -61.65 -21.09 -16.13
CA MET A 158 -62.57 -20.09 -15.55
C MET A 158 -62.16 -18.64 -15.84
N SER A 159 -60.92 -18.39 -16.26
CA SER A 159 -60.45 -17.03 -16.58
C SER A 159 -61.08 -16.53 -17.89
N SER A 160 -62.20 -15.84 -17.79
CA SER A 160 -62.75 -15.02 -18.88
C SER A 160 -61.77 -13.87 -19.16
N GLY A 161 -61.36 -13.67 -20.42
CA GLY A 161 -60.21 -12.85 -20.87
C GLY A 161 -60.16 -11.35 -20.57
N LEU A 162 -60.73 -10.89 -19.45
CA LEU A 162 -60.64 -9.53 -18.91
C LEU A 162 -59.48 -9.37 -17.91
N GLU A 163 -58.92 -10.45 -17.38
CA GLU A 163 -57.78 -10.42 -16.44
C GLU A 163 -56.44 -10.50 -17.17
N GLU A 164 -55.44 -9.71 -16.73
CA GLU A 164 -54.08 -9.79 -17.24
C GLU A 164 -53.49 -11.19 -16.97
N ASP A 165 -52.89 -11.81 -18.00
CA ASP A 165 -52.25 -13.12 -17.87
C ASP A 165 -51.27 -13.13 -16.68
N PRO A 166 -51.46 -14.02 -15.68
CA PRO A 166 -50.66 -14.02 -14.45
C PRO A 166 -49.17 -14.26 -14.74
N GLU A 167 -48.86 -14.97 -15.83
CA GLU A 167 -47.49 -15.18 -16.32
C GLU A 167 -46.85 -13.86 -16.77
N ARG A 168 -47.55 -13.06 -17.59
CA ARG A 168 -47.03 -11.76 -18.08
C ARG A 168 -46.79 -10.80 -16.93
N LYS A 169 -47.74 -10.73 -15.98
CA LYS A 169 -47.58 -9.90 -14.78
C LYS A 169 -46.39 -10.36 -13.94
N TYR A 170 -46.21 -11.67 -13.80
CA TYR A 170 -45.06 -12.24 -13.11
C TYR A 170 -43.73 -11.88 -13.79
N GLU A 171 -43.64 -12.02 -15.11
CA GLU A 171 -42.46 -11.64 -15.90
C GLU A 171 -42.11 -10.15 -15.74
N GLN A 172 -43.10 -9.27 -15.84
CA GLN A 172 -42.90 -7.83 -15.65
C GLN A 172 -42.40 -7.49 -14.24
N ASN A 173 -43.02 -8.09 -13.22
CA ASN A 173 -42.62 -7.90 -11.82
C ASN A 173 -41.21 -8.45 -11.57
N HIS A 174 -40.89 -9.61 -12.14
CA HIS A 174 -39.57 -10.20 -12.05
C HIS A 174 -38.52 -9.31 -12.73
N ALA A 175 -38.76 -8.85 -13.96
CA ALA A 175 -37.85 -7.96 -14.68
C ALA A 175 -37.60 -6.66 -13.89
N LYS A 176 -38.67 -6.05 -13.35
CA LYS A 176 -38.58 -4.87 -12.47
C LYS A 176 -37.77 -5.15 -11.21
N ALA A 177 -37.97 -6.31 -10.57
CA ALA A 177 -37.21 -6.71 -9.38
C ALA A 177 -35.73 -6.91 -9.69
N VAL A 178 -35.40 -7.57 -10.81
CA VAL A 178 -34.01 -7.76 -11.26
C VAL A 178 -33.34 -6.41 -11.50
N GLU A 179 -34.02 -5.48 -12.16
CA GLU A 179 -33.49 -4.14 -12.39
C GLU A 179 -33.26 -3.38 -11.07
N ALA A 180 -34.23 -3.43 -10.15
CA ALA A 180 -34.13 -2.80 -8.84
C ALA A 180 -32.95 -3.39 -8.04
N LEU A 181 -32.81 -4.71 -8.00
CA LEU A 181 -31.69 -5.38 -7.34
C LEU A 181 -30.35 -5.00 -7.96
N ARG A 182 -30.27 -4.92 -9.29
CA ARG A 182 -29.05 -4.46 -9.99
C ARG A 182 -28.63 -3.06 -9.56
N ARG A 183 -29.59 -2.14 -9.37
CA ARG A 183 -29.33 -0.77 -8.92
C ARG A 183 -28.93 -0.70 -7.45
N ILE A 184 -29.64 -1.42 -6.58
CA ILE A 184 -29.37 -1.48 -5.13
C ILE A 184 -27.97 -2.05 -4.87
N THR A 185 -27.62 -3.13 -5.58
CA THR A 185 -26.33 -3.81 -5.42
C THR A 185 -25.18 -3.13 -6.19
N SER A 186 -25.42 -2.03 -6.90
CA SER A 186 -24.38 -1.36 -7.67
C SER A 186 -23.33 -0.71 -6.74
N LEU A 187 -22.05 -0.92 -7.02
CA LEU A 187 -20.96 -0.31 -6.25
C LEU A 187 -20.85 1.21 -6.44
N ARG A 188 -21.41 1.76 -7.54
CA ARG A 188 -21.40 3.20 -7.81
C ARG A 188 -22.17 3.99 -6.76
N ASN A 189 -23.25 3.42 -6.24
CA ASN A 189 -24.10 4.04 -5.21
C ASN A 189 -23.64 3.71 -3.78
N SER A 190 -22.48 3.05 -3.63
CA SER A 190 -22.04 2.50 -2.34
C SER A 190 -21.26 3.48 -1.48
N SER A 191 -21.23 3.20 -0.17
CA SER A 191 -20.48 4.01 0.79
C SER A 191 -18.96 3.85 0.61
N ALA A 192 -18.18 4.76 1.20
CA ALA A 192 -16.72 4.61 1.21
C ALA A 192 -16.26 3.32 1.92
N ARG A 193 -17.03 2.86 2.91
CA ARG A 193 -16.78 1.61 3.63
C ARG A 193 -16.97 0.40 2.71
N ASP A 194 -18.03 0.38 1.93
CA ASP A 194 -18.32 -0.73 1.01
C ASP A 194 -17.28 -0.79 -0.12
N ARG A 195 -16.92 0.37 -0.69
CA ARG A 195 -15.81 0.47 -1.64
C ARG A 195 -14.50 -0.05 -1.06
N PHE A 196 -14.22 0.26 0.21
CA PHE A 196 -13.05 -0.27 0.89
C PHE A 196 -13.09 -1.80 1.00
N HIS A 197 -14.22 -2.40 1.35
CA HIS A 197 -14.35 -3.85 1.41
C HIS A 197 -14.23 -4.53 0.03
N ALA A 198 -14.80 -3.92 -1.02
CA ALA A 198 -14.60 -4.37 -2.40
C ALA A 198 -13.12 -4.30 -2.80
N ASN A 199 -12.42 -3.22 -2.43
CA ASN A 199 -10.98 -3.09 -2.64
C ASN A 199 -10.16 -4.13 -1.88
N VAL A 200 -10.55 -4.50 -0.66
CA VAL A 200 -9.86 -5.58 0.08
C VAL A 200 -9.92 -6.89 -0.70
N ARG A 201 -11.06 -7.23 -1.31
CA ARG A 201 -11.17 -8.41 -2.18
C ARG A 201 -10.25 -8.31 -3.38
N ARG A 202 -10.27 -7.18 -4.09
CA ARG A 202 -9.37 -6.92 -5.24
C ARG A 202 -7.90 -7.04 -4.85
N ILE A 203 -7.53 -6.55 -3.67
CA ILE A 203 -6.17 -6.64 -3.14
C ILE A 203 -5.79 -8.08 -2.81
N VAL A 204 -6.69 -8.84 -2.17
CA VAL A 204 -6.46 -10.28 -1.91
C VAL A 204 -6.33 -11.04 -3.22
N ASP A 205 -7.12 -10.69 -4.23
CA ASP A 205 -7.06 -11.31 -5.55
C ASP A 205 -5.76 -10.98 -6.31
N GLU A 206 -5.29 -9.74 -6.25
CA GLU A 206 -4.08 -9.31 -6.96
C GLU A 206 -2.79 -9.79 -6.26
N PHE A 207 -2.73 -9.69 -4.93
CA PHE A 207 -1.49 -9.91 -4.16
C PHE A 207 -1.48 -11.21 -3.37
N GLY A 208 -2.61 -11.91 -3.25
CA GLY A 208 -2.69 -13.14 -2.48
C GLY A 208 -1.81 -14.23 -3.07
N ARG A 209 -1.03 -14.91 -2.22
CA ARG A 209 -0.08 -15.95 -2.65
C ARG A 209 -0.73 -17.12 -3.36
N HIS A 210 -2.00 -17.38 -3.07
CA HIS A 210 -2.80 -18.39 -3.75
C HIS A 210 -2.99 -18.12 -5.27
N LYS A 211 -2.81 -16.88 -5.73
CA LYS A 211 -2.82 -16.48 -7.14
C LYS A 211 -1.42 -16.17 -7.66
N THR A 212 -0.64 -15.39 -6.92
CA THR A 212 0.69 -14.94 -7.36
C THR A 212 1.70 -16.08 -7.50
N ASP A 213 1.63 -17.12 -6.66
CA ASP A 213 2.50 -18.30 -6.76
C ASP A 213 2.30 -19.07 -8.09
N LYS A 214 1.21 -18.82 -8.85
CA LYS A 214 0.93 -19.49 -10.13
C LYS A 214 1.64 -18.85 -11.32
N PHE A 215 1.84 -17.53 -11.30
CA PHE A 215 2.36 -16.79 -12.47
C PHE A 215 3.69 -16.08 -12.21
N LEU A 216 4.04 -15.79 -10.94
CA LEU A 216 5.34 -15.24 -10.60
C LEU A 216 6.37 -16.35 -10.42
N ALA A 217 7.61 -16.07 -10.79
CA ALA A 217 8.70 -17.00 -10.58
C ALA A 217 8.94 -17.21 -9.07
N PRO A 218 9.13 -18.47 -8.63
CA PRO A 218 9.49 -18.74 -7.26
C PRO A 218 10.88 -18.20 -6.95
N LYS A 219 11.12 -17.95 -5.66
CA LYS A 219 12.46 -17.59 -5.18
C LYS A 219 13.46 -18.71 -5.51
N PRO A 220 14.72 -18.38 -5.86
CA PRO A 220 15.77 -19.38 -6.01
C PRO A 220 15.87 -20.26 -4.76
N GLN A 221 15.95 -21.57 -4.97
CA GLN A 221 16.07 -22.54 -3.89
C GLN A 221 17.38 -22.33 -3.12
N SER A 222 17.38 -22.66 -1.83
CA SER A 222 18.61 -22.71 -1.05
C SER A 222 19.48 -23.87 -1.49
N ILE A 223 20.80 -23.77 -1.23
CA ILE A 223 21.79 -24.82 -1.53
C ILE A 223 21.33 -26.20 -1.00
N ASN A 224 20.76 -26.21 0.21
CA ASN A 224 20.12 -27.38 0.79
C ASN A 224 18.60 -27.12 0.87
N PRO A 225 17.78 -27.56 -0.10
CA PRO A 225 16.34 -27.41 -0.04
C PRO A 225 15.75 -28.44 0.93
N ASN A 226 14.69 -28.07 1.65
CA ASN A 226 13.88 -29.04 2.37
C ASN A 226 13.10 -29.88 1.36
N THR A 227 13.31 -31.21 1.37
CA THR A 227 12.65 -32.16 0.45
C THR A 227 11.21 -32.48 0.86
N ILE A 228 10.77 -32.03 2.03
CA ILE A 228 9.43 -32.33 2.55
C ILE A 228 8.40 -31.44 1.82
N PRO A 229 7.42 -32.03 1.10
CA PRO A 229 6.37 -31.25 0.46
C PRO A 229 5.52 -30.56 1.53
N MET A 230 5.29 -29.26 1.36
CA MET A 230 4.39 -28.51 2.24
C MET A 230 2.93 -28.81 1.87
N PRO A 231 2.01 -28.89 2.86
CA PRO A 231 0.60 -29.07 2.57
C PRO A 231 0.04 -27.89 1.77
N CYS A 232 -0.98 -28.18 0.96
CA CYS A 232 -1.71 -27.13 0.25
C CYS A 232 -2.45 -26.21 1.24
N ARG A 233 -2.75 -24.98 0.80
CA ARG A 233 -3.49 -24.02 1.62
C ARG A 233 -4.98 -24.38 1.62
N ALA A 234 -5.62 -24.33 2.80
CA ALA A 234 -7.04 -24.62 2.93
C ALA A 234 -7.94 -23.52 2.34
N GLY A 235 -7.45 -22.29 2.18
CA GLY A 235 -8.25 -21.16 1.74
C GLY A 235 -7.43 -20.02 1.13
N PRO A 236 -8.08 -18.89 0.80
CA PRO A 236 -7.42 -17.73 0.22
C PRO A 236 -6.43 -17.11 1.21
N ASP A 237 -5.30 -16.67 0.68
CA ASP A 237 -4.27 -15.98 1.46
C ASP A 237 -4.66 -14.53 1.74
N THR A 238 -5.01 -14.23 2.98
CA THR A 238 -5.39 -12.88 3.46
C THR A 238 -4.36 -12.28 4.42
N GLY A 239 -3.38 -13.09 4.85
CA GLY A 239 -2.46 -12.76 5.95
C GLY A 239 -1.03 -12.45 5.51
N SER A 240 -0.69 -12.64 4.23
CA SER A 240 0.63 -12.31 3.72
C SER A 240 1.00 -10.84 3.87
N SER A 241 2.31 -10.57 3.97
CA SER A 241 2.80 -9.20 4.13
C SER A 241 2.41 -8.32 2.94
N GLU A 242 2.37 -8.89 1.72
CA GLU A 242 1.94 -8.19 0.50
C GLU A 242 0.51 -7.66 0.62
N VAL A 243 -0.43 -8.55 0.97
CA VAL A 243 -1.85 -8.22 1.16
C VAL A 243 -2.02 -7.20 2.28
N GLN A 244 -1.34 -7.37 3.42
CA GLN A 244 -1.41 -6.42 4.53
C GLN A 244 -0.90 -5.02 4.13
N ILE A 245 0.21 -4.94 3.40
CA ILE A 245 0.80 -3.68 2.92
C ILE A 245 -0.15 -2.99 1.92
N ALA A 246 -0.74 -3.75 1.00
CA ALA A 246 -1.71 -3.24 0.04
C ALA A 246 -2.97 -2.68 0.72
N ILE A 247 -3.53 -3.41 1.70
CA ILE A 247 -4.69 -2.93 2.48
C ILE A 247 -4.35 -1.66 3.25
N LEU A 248 -3.17 -1.60 3.89
CA LEU A 248 -2.72 -0.38 4.57
C LEU A 248 -2.55 0.78 3.59
N THR A 249 -2.06 0.53 2.38
CA THR A 249 -1.90 1.56 1.35
C THR A 249 -3.25 2.12 0.91
N ALA A 250 -4.27 1.28 0.74
CA ALA A 250 -5.64 1.73 0.47
C ALA A 250 -6.21 2.59 1.62
N LYS A 251 -5.98 2.20 2.88
CA LYS A 251 -6.40 2.98 4.06
C LYS A 251 -5.66 4.32 4.15
N ILE A 252 -4.36 4.32 3.91
CA ILE A 252 -3.52 5.54 3.92
C ILE A 252 -4.01 6.50 2.85
N ARG A 253 -4.29 6.01 1.63
CA ARG A 253 -4.79 6.83 0.51
C ARG A 253 -6.15 7.46 0.80
N THR A 254 -7.10 6.66 1.31
CA THR A 254 -8.44 7.17 1.64
C THR A 254 -8.38 8.22 2.75
N LEU A 255 -7.60 7.95 3.81
CA LEU A 255 -7.44 8.87 4.94
C LEU A 255 -6.67 10.14 4.56
N SER A 256 -5.61 10.03 3.76
CA SER A 256 -4.84 11.21 3.32
C SER A 256 -5.69 12.14 2.46
N LYS A 257 -6.50 11.59 1.54
CA LYS A 257 -7.45 12.37 0.74
C LYS A 257 -8.49 13.06 1.61
N ALA A 258 -9.06 12.36 2.59
CA ALA A 258 -10.04 12.96 3.50
C ALA A 258 -9.44 14.11 4.32
N LEU A 259 -8.16 14.02 4.73
CA LEU A 259 -7.48 15.08 5.48
C LEU A 259 -7.12 16.31 4.63
N LEU A 260 -6.97 16.14 3.32
CA LEU A 260 -6.71 17.24 2.39
C LEU A 260 -7.98 18.04 2.05
N VAL A 261 -9.15 17.38 2.10
CA VAL A 261 -10.44 17.96 1.71
C VAL A 261 -11.19 18.54 2.93
N ASN A 262 -12.06 19.53 2.72
CA ASN A 262 -13.09 20.03 3.66
C ASN A 262 -12.68 20.18 5.13
N ARG A 263 -11.86 21.20 5.46
CA ARG A 263 -11.38 21.49 6.83
C ARG A 263 -10.62 20.32 7.51
N GLY A 264 -10.25 19.27 6.78
CA GLY A 264 -9.53 18.10 7.29
C GLY A 264 -8.20 18.42 7.97
N TYR A 265 -7.57 19.56 7.63
CA TYR A 265 -6.38 20.05 8.33
C TYR A 265 -6.58 20.27 9.84
N LYS A 266 -7.83 20.48 10.29
CA LYS A 266 -8.18 20.63 11.72
C LYS A 266 -8.25 19.29 12.47
N ASP A 267 -8.38 18.17 11.76
CA ASP A 267 -8.52 16.86 12.37
C ASP A 267 -7.16 16.31 12.84
N LYS A 268 -6.84 16.56 14.11
CA LYS A 268 -5.59 16.13 14.74
C LYS A 268 -5.57 14.64 15.06
N HIS A 269 -6.72 14.04 15.34
CA HIS A 269 -6.80 12.62 15.70
C HIS A 269 -6.53 11.74 14.49
N ASN A 270 -7.14 12.06 13.35
CA ASN A 270 -6.91 11.30 12.13
C ASN A 270 -5.51 11.52 11.53
N LYS A 271 -4.88 12.69 11.75
CA LYS A 271 -3.44 12.87 11.45
C LYS A 271 -2.56 11.90 12.26
N ARG A 272 -2.85 11.68 13.54
CA ARG A 272 -2.17 10.66 14.35
C ARG A 272 -2.42 9.26 13.80
N ASN A 273 -3.67 8.94 13.45
CA ASN A 273 -4.03 7.63 12.88
C ASN A 273 -3.31 7.37 11.55
N LEU A 274 -3.21 8.37 10.67
CA LEU A 274 -2.46 8.29 9.42
C LEU A 274 -0.99 7.93 9.69
N ARG A 275 -0.35 8.62 10.64
CA ARG A 275 1.03 8.35 11.05
C ARG A 275 1.22 6.91 11.52
N LEU A 276 0.31 6.40 12.36
CA LEU A 276 0.35 5.02 12.85
C LEU A 276 0.21 4.00 11.71
N LEU A 277 -0.66 4.25 10.73
CA LEU A 277 -0.82 3.39 9.56
C LEU A 277 0.46 3.38 8.70
N VAL A 278 1.05 4.55 8.44
CA VAL A 278 2.30 4.69 7.67
C VAL A 278 3.44 3.95 8.35
N HIS A 279 3.64 4.14 9.66
CA HIS A 279 4.68 3.44 10.42
C HIS A 279 4.44 1.92 10.50
N ARG A 280 3.18 1.47 10.60
CA ARG A 280 2.85 0.05 10.53
C ARG A 280 3.23 -0.54 9.17
N ARG A 281 2.93 0.17 8.07
CA ARG A 281 3.33 -0.25 6.72
C ARG A 281 4.85 -0.27 6.55
N GLN A 282 5.55 0.73 7.07
CA GLN A 282 7.02 0.78 7.07
C GLN A 282 7.63 -0.46 7.73
N LYS A 283 7.13 -0.86 8.91
CA LYS A 283 7.61 -2.08 9.60
C LYS A 283 7.41 -3.34 8.77
N LEU A 284 6.26 -3.48 8.11
CA LEU A 284 5.96 -4.61 7.23
C LEU A 284 6.86 -4.64 6.00
N LEU A 285 7.09 -3.48 5.36
CA LEU A 285 8.01 -3.37 4.22
C LEU A 285 9.45 -3.73 4.61
N ALA A 286 9.95 -3.23 5.73
CA ALA A 286 11.29 -3.55 6.23
C ALA A 286 11.44 -5.03 6.63
N TYR A 287 10.36 -5.67 7.08
CA TYR A 287 10.35 -7.12 7.30
C TYR A 287 10.38 -7.89 5.96
N MET A 288 9.53 -7.50 5.02
CA MET A 288 9.38 -8.18 3.74
C MET A 288 10.64 -8.04 2.87
N GLU A 289 11.27 -6.86 2.80
CA GLU A 289 12.54 -6.63 2.09
C GLU A 289 13.61 -7.65 2.53
N ARG A 290 13.75 -7.86 3.86
CA ARG A 290 14.71 -8.82 4.42
C ARG A 290 14.36 -10.28 4.13
N ARG A 291 13.08 -10.64 4.12
CA ARG A 291 12.61 -12.02 3.91
C ARG A 291 12.67 -12.42 2.44
N GLU A 292 12.14 -11.57 1.57
CA GLU A 292 12.05 -11.83 0.14
C GLU A 292 13.41 -11.74 -0.55
N ARG A 293 14.27 -10.80 -0.10
CA ARG A 293 15.59 -10.52 -0.70
C ARG A 293 15.50 -10.19 -2.20
N GLY A 294 14.50 -9.38 -2.58
CA GLY A 294 14.31 -8.96 -3.97
C GLY A 294 13.71 -10.03 -4.88
N SER A 295 12.86 -10.92 -4.34
CA SER A 295 12.07 -11.85 -5.17
C SER A 295 11.14 -11.09 -6.12
N GLU A 296 10.71 -11.76 -7.20
CA GLU A 296 9.77 -11.16 -8.16
C GLU A 296 8.43 -10.76 -7.50
N ARG A 297 8.01 -11.48 -6.46
CA ARG A 297 6.85 -11.10 -5.63
C ARG A 297 7.03 -9.74 -4.97
N TRP A 298 8.22 -9.45 -4.46
CA TRP A 298 8.53 -8.15 -3.85
C TRP A 298 8.52 -7.03 -4.89
N THR A 299 9.15 -7.23 -6.04
CA THR A 299 9.18 -6.21 -7.11
C THR A 299 7.79 -5.97 -7.68
N HIS A 300 7.01 -7.02 -7.95
CA HIS A 300 5.62 -6.93 -8.41
C HIS A 300 4.76 -6.09 -7.45
N MET A 301 4.88 -6.31 -6.15
CA MET A 301 4.17 -5.52 -5.15
C MET A 301 4.57 -4.04 -5.18
N LEU A 302 5.88 -3.75 -5.22
CA LEU A 302 6.37 -2.37 -5.24
C LEU A 302 5.91 -1.61 -6.49
N GLU A 303 5.99 -2.24 -7.66
CA GLU A 303 5.60 -1.65 -8.94
C GLU A 303 4.10 -1.39 -9.01
N LYS A 304 3.27 -2.37 -8.63
CA LYS A 304 1.80 -2.23 -8.65
C LYS A 304 1.31 -1.18 -7.65
N LEU A 305 1.84 -1.18 -6.43
CA LEU A 305 1.45 -0.22 -5.39
C LEU A 305 2.23 1.10 -5.45
N GLY A 306 3.21 1.25 -6.33
CA GLY A 306 4.04 2.45 -6.45
C GLY A 306 4.82 2.80 -5.18
N LEU A 307 5.22 1.80 -4.41
CA LEU A 307 5.93 2.01 -3.15
C LEU A 307 7.40 2.30 -3.42
N THR A 308 7.85 3.48 -3.00
CA THR A 308 9.25 3.92 -3.18
C THR A 308 10.05 3.78 -1.89
N PRO A 309 11.39 3.77 -1.95
CA PRO A 309 12.23 3.66 -0.76
C PRO A 309 11.88 4.65 0.37
N ALA A 310 11.37 5.84 0.05
CA ALA A 310 10.90 6.81 1.05
C ALA A 310 9.83 6.24 2.01
N THR A 311 9.02 5.26 1.57
CA THR A 311 7.92 4.74 2.39
C THR A 311 8.38 3.74 3.45
N TRP A 312 9.64 3.30 3.43
CA TRP A 312 10.16 2.39 4.47
C TRP A 312 11.61 2.63 4.91
N LYS A 313 12.45 3.24 4.08
CA LYS A 313 13.84 3.57 4.40
C LYS A 313 13.91 4.93 5.11
N GLY A 314 14.72 5.01 6.16
CA GLY A 314 14.87 6.20 6.98
C GLY A 314 13.71 6.41 7.96
N GLN A 315 13.69 7.57 8.60
CA GLN A 315 12.63 7.99 9.52
C GLN A 315 11.53 8.72 8.75
N ILE A 316 10.26 8.37 9.01
CA ILE A 316 9.11 9.05 8.42
C ILE A 316 8.53 10.00 9.45
N ASP A 317 8.72 11.30 9.21
CA ASP A 317 8.18 12.38 10.04
C ASP A 317 7.03 13.08 9.30
N LEU A 318 5.88 13.21 9.98
CA LEU A 318 4.60 13.74 9.46
C LEU A 318 3.99 14.80 10.38
#